data_AF-N9V035-F1
#
_entry.id   AF-N9V035-F1
#
_cell.length_a   1.000
_cell.length_b   1.000
_cell.length_c   1.000
_cell.angle_alpha   90.00
_cell.angle_beta   90.00
_cell.angle_gamma   90.00
#
_symmetry.space_group_name_H-M   'P 1'
#
loop_
_entity.id
_entity.type
_entity.pdbx_description
1 polymer ?
#
loop_
_entity_poly.entity_id
_entity_poly.type
_entity_poly.pdbx_seq_one_letter_code
_entity_poly.pdbx_strand_id
1 'polypeptide(L)'
;MSKKSTLVRFYLSEFFDKNRNLSFNLKKMGQKKHLNFKTFAEALNEFINQSIKLEQKTKVWFHRDAAFRGTAGVEMVKTILEQLKSNSVKDEDAIEYINKEELIEKSKTTKAKKSKKDTTKTTKIKESNAKNDAMLTQEEFDKLIENSIIYADVKNARKPILISKTRVKTDSILKVVVESIAVTGDVHAFVFYHFEKDGFSSKTTKATFNYLHAKEGVDKIYPACDAVTDEEFLQLVASAKLYVDLKEKPTAIEVGANNIKLDEALRLEVIDVNIAVNKAFVNYKLWKGTHSTEVLKAKFDFDKLEEKSDKLYACSKCMLSDSKMLNEITEKDVMVVKNEIKQKHHNTLSDYILVWSLLLFITGLAISLIILIIGGFIR
;
A
#
# COMPACT_ATOMS: atom_id res chain seq x y z
N MET A 1 38.76 -33.69 -18.79
CA MET A 1 38.70 -32.24 -19.11
C MET A 1 37.25 -31.84 -19.32
N SER A 2 36.67 -31.03 -18.43
CA SER A 2 35.29 -30.55 -18.56
C SER A 2 35.19 -29.58 -19.75
N LYS A 3 34.53 -30.00 -20.84
CA LYS A 3 34.18 -29.13 -21.98
C LYS A 3 33.38 -27.94 -21.44
N LYS A 4 33.94 -26.72 -21.48
CA LYS A 4 33.19 -25.49 -21.20
C LYS A 4 31.95 -25.47 -22.10
N SER A 5 30.75 -25.54 -21.53
CA SER A 5 29.52 -25.48 -22.32
C SER A 5 29.47 -24.13 -23.03
N THR A 6 29.55 -24.15 -24.36
CA THR A 6 29.56 -22.91 -25.15
C THR A 6 28.12 -22.40 -25.25
N LEU A 7 27.85 -21.20 -24.75
CA LEU A 7 26.56 -20.53 -24.86
C LEU A 7 26.24 -20.26 -26.33
N VAL A 8 25.14 -20.80 -26.83
CA VAL A 8 24.67 -20.56 -28.19
C VAL A 8 23.82 -19.29 -28.21
N ARG A 9 24.16 -18.35 -29.11
CA ARG A 9 23.51 -17.04 -29.16
C ARG A 9 22.57 -16.92 -30.36
N PHE A 10 21.41 -16.36 -30.13
CA PHE A 10 20.44 -15.96 -31.14
C PHE A 10 20.23 -14.46 -31.10
N TYR A 11 19.97 -13.83 -32.25
CA TYR A 11 19.65 -12.43 -32.36
C TYR A 11 18.24 -12.32 -32.92
N LEU A 12 17.39 -11.56 -32.24
CA LEU A 12 16.03 -11.28 -32.69
C LEU A 12 15.89 -9.76 -32.81
N SER A 13 15.62 -9.28 -34.02
CA SER A 13 15.58 -7.85 -34.33
C SER A 13 14.30 -7.48 -35.06
N GLU A 14 13.73 -6.31 -34.71
CA GLU A 14 12.70 -5.65 -35.51
C GLU A 14 13.27 -5.15 -36.84
N PHE A 15 12.49 -5.31 -37.90
CA PHE A 15 12.80 -4.81 -39.23
C PHE A 15 11.53 -4.19 -39.83
N PHE A 16 11.66 -2.98 -40.38
CA PHE A 16 10.61 -2.32 -41.15
C PHE A 16 11.00 -2.33 -42.62
N ASP A 17 10.10 -2.82 -43.47
CA ASP A 17 10.28 -2.71 -44.92
C ASP A 17 10.00 -1.28 -45.44
N LYS A 18 10.13 -1.07 -46.75
CA LYS A 18 9.89 0.23 -47.40
C LYS A 18 8.46 0.75 -47.21
N ASN A 19 7.51 -0.15 -46.96
CA ASN A 19 6.09 0.15 -46.75
C ASN A 19 5.76 0.27 -45.24
N ARG A 20 6.77 0.24 -44.37
CA ARG A 20 6.65 0.21 -42.91
C ARG A 20 5.89 -1.02 -42.37
N ASN A 21 5.90 -2.13 -43.08
CA ASN A 21 5.46 -3.40 -42.51
C ASN A 21 6.52 -3.90 -41.54
N LEU A 22 6.09 -4.21 -40.32
CA LEU A 22 6.94 -4.78 -39.28
C LEU A 22 7.14 -6.28 -39.52
N SER A 23 8.39 -6.72 -39.43
CA SER A 23 8.76 -8.13 -39.37
C SER A 23 9.85 -8.36 -38.33
N PHE A 24 10.01 -9.61 -37.90
CA PHE A 24 11.01 -10.00 -36.91
C PHE A 24 12.02 -10.98 -37.50
N ASN A 25 13.29 -10.62 -37.40
CA ASN A 25 14.37 -11.39 -38.00
C ASN A 25 15.09 -12.17 -36.89
N LEU A 26 15.02 -13.50 -36.92
CA LEU A 26 15.75 -14.39 -36.00
C LEU A 26 17.00 -14.93 -36.69
N LYS A 27 18.17 -14.76 -36.06
CA LYS A 27 19.46 -15.20 -36.58
C LYS A 27 20.27 -15.92 -35.51
N LYS A 28 20.69 -17.16 -35.79
CA LYS A 28 21.68 -17.88 -34.96
C LYS A 28 23.08 -17.33 -35.20
N MET A 29 23.84 -17.10 -34.12
CA MET A 29 25.22 -16.63 -34.22
C MET A 29 26.08 -17.59 -35.06
N GLY A 30 26.89 -17.03 -35.96
CA GLY A 30 27.72 -17.79 -36.90
C GLY A 30 27.00 -18.22 -38.17
N GLN A 31 25.67 -18.11 -38.25
CA GLN A 31 24.92 -18.35 -39.48
C GLN A 31 24.77 -17.06 -40.29
N LYS A 32 24.90 -17.14 -41.62
CA LYS A 32 24.70 -15.99 -42.52
C LYS A 32 23.22 -15.69 -42.76
N LYS A 33 22.37 -16.73 -42.79
CA LYS A 33 20.93 -16.62 -43.03
C LYS A 33 20.19 -16.22 -41.75
N HIS A 34 19.14 -15.44 -41.91
CA HIS A 34 18.16 -15.11 -40.89
C HIS A 34 16.79 -15.64 -41.34
N LEU A 35 15.93 -15.97 -40.39
CA LEU A 35 14.53 -16.33 -40.63
C LEU A 35 13.67 -15.08 -40.35
N ASN A 36 12.63 -14.86 -41.16
CA ASN A 36 11.74 -13.72 -41.03
C ASN A 36 10.35 -14.20 -40.60
N PHE A 37 9.78 -13.53 -39.59
CA PHE A 37 8.47 -13.83 -39.02
C PHE A 37 7.57 -12.60 -39.07
N LYS A 38 6.26 -12.83 -39.17
CA LYS A 38 5.28 -11.74 -39.21
C LYS A 38 5.01 -11.20 -37.82
N THR A 39 4.97 -12.09 -36.81
CA THR A 39 4.68 -11.71 -35.43
C THR A 39 5.88 -11.98 -34.52
N PHE A 40 5.95 -11.24 -33.40
CA PHE A 40 7.00 -11.42 -32.41
C PHE A 40 6.89 -12.81 -31.75
N ALA A 41 5.65 -13.24 -31.51
CA ALA A 41 5.36 -14.54 -30.92
C ALA A 41 5.84 -15.72 -31.80
N GLU A 42 5.67 -15.65 -33.13
CA GLU A 42 6.21 -16.65 -34.06
C GLU A 42 7.73 -16.76 -33.95
N ALA A 43 8.42 -15.62 -33.92
CA ALA A 43 9.89 -15.58 -33.83
C ALA A 43 10.40 -16.16 -32.49
N LEU A 44 9.69 -15.89 -31.38
CA LEU A 44 10.02 -16.47 -30.07
C LEU A 44 9.78 -17.98 -30.02
N ASN A 45 8.66 -18.46 -30.58
CA ASN A 45 8.38 -19.89 -30.67
C ASN A 45 9.45 -20.62 -31.50
N GLU A 46 9.90 -20.03 -32.60
CA GLU A 46 10.99 -20.62 -33.38
C GLU A 46 12.31 -20.63 -32.59
N PHE A 47 12.62 -19.59 -31.83
CA PHE A 47 13.78 -19.60 -30.94
C PHE A 47 13.71 -20.75 -29.92
N ILE A 48 12.54 -20.98 -29.29
CA ILE A 48 12.33 -22.12 -28.38
C ILE A 48 12.54 -23.44 -29.11
N ASN A 49 11.92 -23.61 -30.29
CA ASN A 49 12.01 -24.83 -31.09
C ASN A 49 13.46 -25.16 -31.50
N GLN A 50 14.23 -24.15 -31.91
CA GLN A 50 15.65 -24.34 -32.25
C GLN A 50 16.49 -24.58 -31.00
N SER A 51 16.12 -24.00 -29.87
CA SER A 51 16.86 -24.15 -28.61
C SER A 51 16.71 -25.53 -27.99
N ILE A 52 15.51 -26.12 -28.02
CA ILE A 52 15.26 -27.47 -27.45
C ILE A 52 16.05 -28.55 -28.21
N LYS A 53 16.33 -28.33 -29.51
CA LYS A 53 17.13 -29.25 -30.33
C LYS A 53 18.64 -29.18 -30.01
N LEU A 54 19.07 -28.24 -29.17
CA LEU A 54 20.47 -28.04 -28.81
C LEU A 54 20.69 -28.50 -27.38
N GLU A 55 21.75 -29.28 -27.15
CA GLU A 55 22.14 -29.69 -25.79
C GLU A 55 22.75 -28.54 -24.98
N GLN A 56 23.21 -27.48 -25.65
CA GLN A 56 23.85 -26.34 -25.00
C GLN A 56 22.83 -25.31 -24.51
N LYS A 57 23.19 -24.56 -23.47
CA LYS A 57 22.44 -23.36 -23.06
C LYS A 57 22.34 -22.39 -24.24
N THR A 58 21.14 -21.87 -24.48
CA THR A 58 20.86 -20.86 -25.49
C THR A 58 20.34 -19.57 -24.85
N LYS A 59 20.61 -18.44 -25.50
CA LYS A 59 20.00 -17.14 -25.17
C LYS A 59 19.65 -16.40 -26.46
N VAL A 60 18.63 -15.55 -26.40
CA VAL A 60 18.24 -14.62 -27.46
C VAL A 60 18.58 -13.19 -27.05
N TRP A 61 19.13 -12.42 -28.00
CA TRP A 61 19.48 -11.01 -27.87
C TRP A 61 18.45 -10.17 -28.62
N PHE A 62 17.69 -9.37 -27.89
CA PHE A 62 16.65 -8.51 -28.45
C PHE A 62 17.24 -7.20 -28.93
N HIS A 63 16.90 -6.83 -30.17
CA HIS A 63 17.28 -5.57 -30.78
C HIS A 63 16.05 -4.83 -31.30
N ARG A 64 15.98 -3.54 -31.02
CA ARG A 64 14.97 -2.60 -31.56
C ARG A 64 15.70 -1.37 -32.06
N ASP A 65 15.37 -0.90 -33.25
CA ASP A 65 16.06 0.21 -33.93
C ASP A 65 17.58 -0.01 -34.03
N ALA A 66 17.99 -1.24 -34.36
CA ALA A 66 19.39 -1.69 -34.36
C ALA A 66 20.13 -1.58 -33.01
N ALA A 67 19.45 -1.20 -31.92
CA ALA A 67 20.02 -1.08 -30.59
C ALA A 67 19.68 -2.30 -29.73
N PHE A 68 20.67 -2.82 -29.01
CA PHE A 68 20.50 -3.91 -28.06
C PHE A 68 19.62 -3.47 -26.88
N ARG A 69 18.62 -4.28 -26.53
CA ARG A 69 17.70 -4.02 -25.40
C ARG A 69 17.92 -4.96 -24.22
N GLY A 70 18.27 -6.23 -24.47
CA GLY A 70 18.52 -7.21 -23.42
C GLY A 70 18.58 -8.64 -23.94
N THR A 71 18.76 -9.60 -23.04
CA THR A 71 18.79 -11.03 -23.37
C THR A 71 17.82 -11.85 -22.53
N ALA A 72 17.33 -12.96 -23.08
CA ALA A 72 16.55 -13.94 -22.33
C ALA A 72 16.98 -15.38 -22.67
N GLY A 73 16.89 -16.27 -21.69
CA GLY A 73 16.97 -17.72 -21.90
C GLY A 73 15.62 -18.33 -22.24
N VAL A 74 15.59 -19.63 -22.58
CA VAL A 74 14.38 -20.35 -23.02
C VAL A 74 13.21 -20.20 -22.05
N GLU A 75 13.43 -20.42 -20.75
CA GLU A 75 12.35 -20.34 -19.76
C GLU A 75 11.76 -18.93 -19.65
N MET A 76 12.61 -17.90 -19.65
CA MET A 76 12.15 -16.51 -19.64
C MET A 76 11.40 -16.16 -20.94
N VAL A 77 11.79 -16.72 -22.08
CA VAL A 77 11.05 -16.52 -23.34
C VAL A 77 9.64 -17.12 -23.28
N LYS A 78 9.44 -18.25 -22.62
CA LYS A 78 8.09 -18.79 -22.38
C LYS A 78 7.24 -17.83 -21.54
N THR A 79 7.81 -17.28 -20.46
CA THR A 79 7.15 -16.25 -19.64
C THR A 79 6.81 -15.01 -20.46
N ILE A 80 7.72 -14.56 -21.33
CA ILE A 80 7.46 -13.43 -22.25
C ILE A 80 6.26 -13.72 -23.15
N LEU A 81 6.19 -14.91 -23.77
CA LEU A 81 5.05 -15.29 -24.64
C LEU A 81 3.72 -15.26 -23.88
N GLU A 82 3.69 -15.81 -22.68
CA GLU A 82 2.49 -15.81 -21.82
C GLU A 82 2.08 -14.39 -21.42
N GLN A 83 3.03 -13.51 -21.09
CA GLN A 83 2.74 -12.14 -20.72
C GLN A 83 2.26 -11.29 -21.90
N LEU A 84 2.86 -11.44 -23.09
CA LEU A 84 2.40 -10.74 -24.29
C LEU A 84 0.96 -11.11 -24.64
N LYS A 85 0.64 -12.42 -24.56
CA LYS A 85 -0.72 -12.92 -24.77
C LYS A 85 -1.70 -12.40 -23.72
N SER A 86 -1.32 -12.44 -22.44
CA SER A 86 -2.20 -12.06 -21.33
C SER A 86 -2.51 -10.55 -21.32
N ASN A 87 -1.54 -9.72 -21.72
CA ASN A 87 -1.72 -8.27 -21.74
C ASN A 87 -2.12 -7.72 -23.11
N SER A 88 -2.39 -8.60 -24.10
CA SER A 88 -2.77 -8.22 -25.47
C SER A 88 -1.82 -7.18 -26.09
N VAL A 89 -0.51 -7.37 -25.87
CA VAL A 89 0.52 -6.46 -26.36
C VAL A 89 0.66 -6.60 -27.87
N LYS A 90 0.65 -5.47 -28.58
CA LYS A 90 0.87 -5.46 -30.03
C LYS A 90 2.32 -5.77 -30.37
N ASP A 91 2.54 -6.36 -31.55
CA ASP A 91 3.88 -6.72 -32.03
C ASP A 91 4.84 -5.51 -32.07
N GLU A 92 4.35 -4.33 -32.46
CA GLU A 92 5.12 -3.07 -32.53
C GLU A 92 5.67 -2.57 -31.18
N ASP A 93 5.03 -2.98 -30.09
CA ASP A 93 5.39 -2.58 -28.72
C ASP A 93 6.07 -3.71 -27.94
N ALA A 94 6.22 -4.90 -28.54
CA ALA A 94 6.60 -6.11 -27.80
C ALA A 94 7.99 -6.00 -27.17
N ILE A 95 9.02 -5.54 -27.90
CA ILE A 95 10.38 -5.41 -27.34
C ILE A 95 10.44 -4.28 -26.29
N GLU A 96 9.65 -3.22 -26.46
CA GLU A 96 9.58 -2.14 -25.48
C GLU A 96 8.93 -2.60 -24.18
N TYR A 97 7.81 -3.32 -24.30
CA TYR A 97 7.08 -3.91 -23.19
C TYR A 97 7.99 -4.83 -22.36
N ILE A 98 8.68 -5.79 -22.97
CA ILE A 98 9.55 -6.73 -22.24
C ILE A 98 10.76 -6.03 -21.59
N ASN A 99 11.20 -4.91 -22.16
CA ASN A 99 12.28 -4.10 -21.58
C ASN A 99 11.81 -3.26 -20.39
N LYS A 100 10.57 -2.76 -20.44
CA LYS A 100 9.92 -1.98 -19.38
C LYS A 100 9.55 -2.86 -18.18
N GLU A 101 9.02 -4.05 -18.42
CA GLU A 101 8.64 -5.03 -17.39
C GLU A 101 9.85 -5.83 -16.84
N GLU A 102 11.08 -5.47 -17.22
CA GLU A 102 12.32 -6.12 -16.78
C GLU A 102 12.38 -7.64 -17.05
N LEU A 103 11.72 -8.11 -18.12
CA LEU A 103 11.68 -9.52 -18.52
C LEU A 103 12.95 -9.96 -19.30
N ILE A 104 13.94 -9.08 -19.41
CA ILE A 104 15.18 -9.30 -20.14
C ILE A 104 16.39 -8.85 -19.31
N GLU A 105 17.46 -9.64 -19.35
CA GLU A 105 18.74 -9.32 -18.71
C GLU A 105 19.47 -8.24 -19.52
N LYS A 106 19.69 -7.07 -18.90
CA LYS A 106 20.54 -6.00 -19.47
C LYS A 106 22.00 -6.31 -19.16
N SER A 107 22.89 -6.07 -20.13
CA SER A 107 24.33 -6.14 -19.86
C SER A 107 24.68 -5.06 -18.83
N LYS A 108 25.27 -5.44 -17.69
CA LYS A 108 25.86 -4.48 -16.74
C LYS A 108 26.80 -3.58 -17.54
N THR A 109 26.49 -2.29 -17.61
CA THR A 109 27.32 -1.30 -18.30
C THR A 109 28.63 -1.12 -17.54
N THR A 110 29.62 -1.97 -17.80
CA THR A 110 31.02 -1.69 -17.48
C THR A 110 31.51 -0.68 -18.50
N LYS A 111 31.41 0.62 -18.15
CA LYS A 111 32.38 1.67 -18.49
C LYS A 111 31.98 3.00 -17.87
N ALA A 112 32.65 3.32 -16.77
CA ALA A 112 33.01 4.69 -16.46
C ALA A 112 33.69 5.31 -17.68
N LYS A 113 33.08 6.35 -18.26
CA LYS A 113 33.73 7.20 -19.26
C LYS A 113 33.60 8.62 -18.75
N LYS A 114 34.75 9.19 -18.35
CA LYS A 114 34.98 10.62 -18.06
C LYS A 114 34.21 11.49 -19.05
N SER A 115 33.18 12.19 -18.57
CA SER A 115 32.60 13.32 -19.29
C SER A 115 33.48 14.54 -19.05
N LYS A 116 34.11 15.01 -20.13
CA LYS A 116 34.69 16.35 -20.20
C LYS A 116 33.60 17.38 -19.96
N LYS A 117 33.95 18.33 -19.10
CA LYS A 117 33.42 19.68 -18.93
C LYS A 117 32.88 20.25 -20.25
N ASP A 118 31.61 20.62 -20.28
CA ASP A 118 31.18 21.72 -21.13
C ASP A 118 30.06 22.53 -20.50
N THR A 119 30.05 23.80 -20.90
CA THR A 119 29.77 24.96 -20.05
C THR A 119 28.31 25.41 -20.15
N THR A 120 27.75 25.71 -18.98
CA THR A 120 26.68 26.65 -18.65
C THR A 120 25.96 27.37 -19.80
N LYS A 121 24.62 27.24 -19.86
CA LYS A 121 23.73 28.39 -20.03
C LYS A 121 22.43 28.19 -19.24
N THR A 122 22.43 28.82 -18.07
CA THR A 122 21.32 29.00 -17.15
C THR A 122 20.34 30.02 -17.73
N THR A 123 19.13 29.58 -18.10
CA THR A 123 18.00 30.48 -18.25
C THR A 123 17.30 30.57 -16.90
N LYS A 124 17.46 31.72 -16.23
CA LYS A 124 16.72 32.09 -15.03
C LYS A 124 15.22 32.09 -15.35
N ILE A 125 14.46 31.21 -14.72
CA ILE A 125 13.03 31.45 -14.45
C ILE A 125 12.92 31.65 -12.94
N LYS A 126 12.35 32.81 -12.58
CA LYS A 126 12.16 33.30 -11.22
C LYS A 126 11.16 32.44 -10.45
N GLU A 127 11.45 32.34 -9.16
CA GLU A 127 10.65 31.74 -8.10
C GLU A 127 9.20 32.26 -8.05
N SER A 128 8.28 31.37 -7.70
CA SER A 128 7.44 31.56 -6.51
C SER A 128 6.69 30.27 -6.17
N ASN A 129 6.74 29.94 -4.88
CA ASN A 129 6.18 28.78 -4.17
C ASN A 129 7.13 27.59 -4.00
N ALA A 130 8.29 27.86 -3.38
CA ALA A 130 8.99 26.88 -2.57
C ALA A 130 8.08 26.50 -1.38
N LYS A 131 7.18 25.54 -1.60
CA LYS A 131 6.69 24.72 -0.50
C LYS A 131 7.93 24.06 0.10
N ASN A 132 8.14 24.27 1.39
CA ASN A 132 9.13 23.54 2.16
C ASN A 132 8.83 22.04 1.99
N ASP A 133 9.49 21.38 1.04
CA ASP A 133 9.65 19.93 1.05
C ASP A 133 10.57 19.64 2.23
N ALA A 134 9.96 19.62 3.42
CA ALA A 134 10.61 19.17 4.63
C ALA A 134 11.15 17.76 4.33
N MET A 135 12.48 17.65 4.33
CA MET A 135 13.16 16.40 4.07
C MET A 135 12.73 15.40 5.16
N LEU A 136 12.19 14.26 4.72
CA LEU A 136 11.69 13.21 5.60
C LEU A 136 12.78 12.79 6.59
N THR A 137 12.46 12.68 7.88
CA THR A 137 13.39 12.13 8.88
C THR A 137 13.34 10.60 8.86
N GLN A 138 14.37 9.93 9.41
CA GLN A 138 14.38 8.47 9.52
C GLN A 138 13.19 7.95 10.36
N GLU A 139 12.86 8.62 11.47
CA GLU A 139 11.75 8.24 12.34
C GLU A 139 10.39 8.35 11.64
N GLU A 140 10.20 9.38 10.82
CA GLU A 140 8.98 9.52 10.00
C GLU A 140 8.92 8.46 8.91
N PHE A 141 10.05 8.12 8.30
CA PHE A 141 10.14 7.02 7.33
C PHE A 141 9.79 5.67 7.97
N ASP A 142 10.31 5.37 9.16
CA ASP A 142 10.01 4.13 9.88
C ASP A 142 8.52 4.06 10.24
N LYS A 143 7.91 5.16 10.71
CA LYS A 143 6.46 5.25 10.94
C LYS A 143 5.66 5.05 9.66
N LEU A 144 6.13 5.54 8.51
CA LEU A 144 5.46 5.30 7.24
C LEU A 144 5.51 3.81 6.88
N ILE A 145 6.64 3.13 7.12
CA ILE A 145 6.78 1.69 6.86
C ILE A 145 5.80 0.89 7.74
N GLU A 146 5.73 1.17 9.03
CA GLU A 146 4.84 0.48 9.99
C GLU A 146 3.37 0.57 9.59
N ASN A 147 2.97 1.68 8.96
CA ASN A 147 1.60 1.93 8.51
C ASN A 147 1.34 1.51 7.05
N SER A 148 2.34 0.99 6.33
CA SER A 148 2.23 0.64 4.92
C SER A 148 1.87 -0.83 4.71
N ILE A 149 0.92 -1.10 3.83
CA ILE A 149 0.53 -2.46 3.45
C ILE A 149 0.73 -2.64 1.94
N ILE A 150 1.54 -3.64 1.57
CA ILE A 150 1.61 -4.03 0.16
C ILE A 150 0.43 -4.89 -0.24
N TYR A 151 0.06 -4.87 -1.52
CA TYR A 151 -0.96 -5.73 -2.10
C TYR A 151 -0.57 -6.13 -3.52
N ALA A 152 -1.11 -7.24 -4.01
CA ALA A 152 -1.01 -7.65 -5.41
C ALA A 152 -2.31 -7.27 -6.16
N ASP A 153 -2.15 -6.58 -7.28
CA ASP A 153 -3.21 -6.21 -8.23
C ASP A 153 -3.52 -7.40 -9.16
N VAL A 154 -4.64 -8.06 -8.87
CA VAL A 154 -5.06 -9.32 -9.49
C VAL A 154 -6.21 -9.18 -10.48
N LYS A 155 -6.67 -7.95 -10.76
CA LYS A 155 -7.81 -7.65 -11.64
C LYS A 155 -7.83 -8.47 -12.94
N ASN A 156 -6.66 -8.63 -13.56
CA ASN A 156 -6.43 -9.40 -14.79
C ASN A 156 -5.33 -10.47 -14.65
N ALA A 157 -4.95 -10.82 -13.42
CA ALA A 157 -3.83 -11.71 -13.13
C ALA A 157 -4.15 -12.61 -11.93
N ARG A 158 -5.23 -13.40 -12.05
CA ARG A 158 -5.75 -14.23 -10.94
C ARG A 158 -4.96 -15.51 -10.66
N LYS A 159 -3.84 -15.73 -11.35
CA LYS A 159 -2.95 -16.87 -11.10
C LYS A 159 -1.60 -16.35 -10.59
N PRO A 160 -0.95 -17.05 -9.64
CA PRO A 160 0.36 -16.64 -9.13
C PRO A 160 1.40 -16.41 -10.22
N ILE A 161 1.41 -17.25 -11.27
CA ILE A 161 2.36 -17.15 -12.39
C ILE A 161 2.25 -15.82 -13.17
N LEU A 162 1.12 -15.13 -13.06
CA LEU A 162 0.87 -13.85 -13.73
C LEU A 162 1.27 -12.63 -12.89
N ILE A 163 1.72 -12.83 -11.64
CA ILE A 163 2.21 -11.72 -10.81
C ILE A 163 3.50 -11.15 -11.40
N SER A 164 3.64 -9.83 -11.35
CA SER A 164 4.83 -9.10 -11.81
C SER A 164 5.18 -8.00 -10.81
N LYS A 165 6.37 -7.42 -10.94
CA LYS A 165 6.81 -6.30 -10.09
C LYS A 165 5.84 -5.11 -10.14
N THR A 166 5.29 -4.82 -11.32
CA THR A 166 4.34 -3.75 -11.58
C THR A 166 2.95 -3.99 -10.97
N ARG A 167 2.65 -5.23 -10.60
CA ARG A 167 1.40 -5.62 -9.94
C ARG A 167 1.49 -5.62 -8.42
N VAL A 168 2.67 -5.54 -7.84
CA VAL A 168 2.83 -5.36 -6.39
C VAL A 168 2.84 -3.86 -6.10
N LYS A 169 1.89 -3.41 -5.29
CA LYS A 169 1.67 -2.01 -4.96
C LYS A 169 1.62 -1.84 -3.45
N THR A 170 1.65 -0.60 -2.98
CA THR A 170 1.41 -0.23 -1.58
C THR A 170 0.25 0.75 -1.51
N ASP A 171 -0.45 0.78 -0.38
CA ASP A 171 -1.52 1.74 -0.09
C ASP A 171 -1.01 3.07 0.49
N SER A 172 0.30 3.17 0.70
CA SER A 172 0.97 4.35 1.23
C SER A 172 1.67 5.19 0.15
N ILE A 173 2.22 6.32 0.59
CA ILE A 173 3.06 7.21 -0.23
C ILE A 173 4.46 6.65 -0.51
N LEU A 174 4.82 5.50 0.08
CA LEU A 174 6.10 4.86 -0.15
C LEU A 174 6.14 4.25 -1.55
N LYS A 175 7.33 4.16 -2.14
CA LYS A 175 7.55 3.35 -3.33
C LYS A 175 7.88 1.93 -2.89
N VAL A 176 7.09 0.95 -3.31
CA VAL A 176 7.47 -0.46 -3.17
C VAL A 176 8.44 -0.85 -4.28
N VAL A 177 9.57 -1.46 -3.91
CA VAL A 177 10.56 -2.00 -4.86
C VAL A 177 10.59 -3.51 -4.72
N VAL A 178 10.18 -4.21 -5.77
CA VAL A 178 10.20 -5.67 -5.81
C VAL A 178 11.55 -6.15 -6.35
N GLU A 179 12.30 -6.83 -5.49
CA GLU A 179 13.58 -7.44 -5.85
C GLU A 179 13.38 -8.72 -6.65
N SER A 180 12.55 -9.62 -6.13
CA SER A 180 12.29 -10.92 -6.74
C SER A 180 10.90 -11.46 -6.39
N ILE A 181 10.42 -12.36 -7.24
CA ILE A 181 9.16 -13.07 -7.07
C ILE A 181 9.44 -14.55 -7.28
N ALA A 182 9.03 -15.38 -6.35
CA ALA A 182 9.08 -16.83 -6.46
C ALA A 182 7.65 -17.40 -6.40
N VAL A 183 7.25 -18.15 -7.43
CA VAL A 183 5.93 -18.77 -7.50
C VAL A 183 6.07 -20.26 -7.17
N THR A 184 5.20 -20.77 -6.29
CA THR A 184 5.17 -22.19 -5.94
C THR A 184 3.78 -22.76 -6.19
N GLY A 185 3.66 -23.53 -7.27
CA GLY A 185 2.39 -24.11 -7.71
C GLY A 185 1.38 -23.05 -8.16
N ASP A 186 0.10 -23.40 -8.06
CA ASP A 186 -1.01 -22.56 -8.53
C ASP A 186 -1.63 -21.67 -7.44
N VAL A 187 -1.08 -21.71 -6.22
CA VAL A 187 -1.69 -21.06 -5.05
C VAL A 187 -0.85 -19.92 -4.49
N HIS A 188 0.47 -20.06 -4.43
CA HIS A 188 1.32 -19.13 -3.67
C HIS A 188 2.32 -18.37 -4.54
N ALA A 189 2.49 -17.09 -4.24
CA ALA A 189 3.60 -16.27 -4.71
C ALA A 189 4.32 -15.62 -3.52
N PHE A 190 5.63 -15.77 -3.46
CA PHE A 190 6.50 -15.11 -2.48
C PHE A 190 7.14 -13.90 -3.15
N VAL A 191 6.99 -12.73 -2.54
CA VAL A 191 7.52 -11.46 -3.05
C VAL A 191 8.53 -10.94 -2.06
N PHE A 192 9.76 -10.72 -2.53
CA PHE A 192 10.83 -10.07 -1.76
C PHE A 192 10.88 -8.61 -2.17
N TYR A 193 10.71 -7.70 -1.22
CA TYR A 193 10.55 -6.27 -1.49
C TYR A 193 11.11 -5.39 -0.38
N HIS A 194 11.35 -4.12 -0.68
CA HIS A 194 11.62 -3.07 0.30
C HIS A 194 10.86 -1.79 -0.08
N PHE A 195 10.78 -0.84 0.85
CA PHE A 195 10.20 0.48 0.61
C PHE A 195 11.30 1.53 0.36
N GLU A 196 11.03 2.48 -0.52
CA GLU A 196 11.88 3.64 -0.78
C GLU A 196 11.08 4.93 -0.70
N LYS A 197 11.69 5.99 -0.14
CA LYS A 197 11.20 7.37 -0.23
C LYS A 197 12.31 8.37 0.10
N ASP A 198 12.46 9.42 -0.70
CA ASP A 198 13.38 10.56 -0.44
C ASP A 198 14.83 10.16 -0.09
N GLY A 199 15.33 9.08 -0.71
CA GLY A 199 16.67 8.55 -0.48
C GLY A 199 16.78 7.53 0.66
N PHE A 200 15.73 7.36 1.46
CA PHE A 200 15.63 6.29 2.45
C PHE A 200 15.21 4.97 1.80
N SER A 201 15.67 3.87 2.40
CA SER A 201 15.37 2.51 1.97
C SER A 201 15.19 1.60 3.19
N SER A 202 14.11 0.81 3.20
CA SER A 202 13.89 -0.19 4.24
C SER A 202 14.74 -1.44 4.01
N LYS A 203 14.79 -2.33 5.01
CA LYS A 203 15.32 -3.68 4.80
C LYS A 203 14.38 -4.49 3.89
N THR A 204 14.96 -5.39 3.10
CA THR A 204 14.21 -6.37 2.31
C THR A 204 13.38 -7.27 3.22
N THR A 205 12.10 -7.39 2.89
CA THR A 205 11.10 -8.19 3.59
C THR A 205 10.44 -9.16 2.62
N LYS A 206 9.94 -10.29 3.13
CA LYS A 206 9.20 -11.30 2.36
C LYS A 206 7.69 -11.15 2.63
N ALA A 207 6.90 -11.10 1.58
CA ALA A 207 5.45 -11.26 1.64
C ALA A 207 5.01 -12.53 0.92
N THR A 208 4.00 -13.20 1.45
CA THR A 208 3.40 -14.39 0.83
C THR A 208 2.00 -14.04 0.35
N PHE A 209 1.69 -14.18 -0.94
CA PHE A 209 0.35 -13.96 -1.48
C PHE A 209 -0.33 -15.31 -1.74
N ASN A 210 -1.55 -15.47 -1.24
CA ASN A 210 -2.39 -16.64 -1.48
C ASN A 210 -3.47 -16.31 -2.52
N TYR A 211 -3.32 -16.87 -3.72
CA TYR A 211 -4.19 -16.64 -4.86
C TYR A 211 -5.51 -17.41 -4.81
N LEU A 212 -5.76 -18.24 -3.79
CA LEU A 212 -7.12 -18.76 -3.53
C LEU A 212 -8.11 -17.63 -3.20
N HIS A 213 -7.62 -16.47 -2.79
CA HIS A 213 -8.42 -15.27 -2.55
C HIS A 213 -8.63 -14.40 -3.81
N ALA A 214 -7.96 -14.68 -4.93
CA ALA A 214 -8.10 -13.94 -6.18
C ALA A 214 -9.35 -14.39 -6.98
N LYS A 215 -10.53 -14.31 -6.35
CA LYS A 215 -11.82 -14.68 -6.95
C LYS A 215 -12.35 -13.61 -7.91
N GLU A 216 -13.41 -13.94 -8.64
CA GLU A 216 -14.09 -12.95 -9.48
C GLU A 216 -14.62 -11.77 -8.66
N GLY A 217 -14.40 -10.55 -9.17
CA GLY A 217 -14.70 -9.30 -8.45
C GLY A 217 -13.64 -8.85 -7.45
N VAL A 218 -12.59 -9.64 -7.20
CA VAL A 218 -11.47 -9.25 -6.34
C VAL A 218 -10.36 -8.64 -7.22
N ASP A 219 -10.11 -7.34 -7.03
CA ASP A 219 -9.05 -6.60 -7.75
C ASP A 219 -7.71 -6.59 -6.98
N LYS A 220 -7.74 -6.83 -5.66
CA LYS A 220 -6.57 -6.78 -4.78
C LYS A 220 -6.53 -7.98 -3.84
N ILE A 221 -5.36 -8.60 -3.70
CA ILE A 221 -5.09 -9.53 -2.60
C ILE A 221 -3.95 -8.99 -1.75
N TYR A 222 -4.07 -9.16 -0.44
CA TYR A 222 -3.07 -8.75 0.52
C TYR A 222 -2.17 -9.94 0.87
N PRO A 223 -0.93 -9.72 1.34
CA PRO A 223 -0.10 -10.79 1.84
C PRO A 223 -0.85 -11.59 2.89
N ALA A 224 -0.85 -12.91 2.75
CA ALA A 224 -1.03 -13.78 3.90
C ALA A 224 0.04 -13.37 4.92
N CYS A 225 -0.39 -12.85 6.07
CA CYS A 225 0.50 -12.79 7.22
C CYS A 225 1.09 -14.18 7.42
N ASP A 226 2.32 -14.25 7.91
CA ASP A 226 2.85 -15.51 8.43
C ASP A 226 1.75 -16.13 9.28
N ALA A 227 1.39 -17.37 8.96
CA ALA A 227 0.26 -18.05 9.59
C ALA A 227 0.62 -18.19 11.07
N VAL A 228 0.17 -17.23 11.86
CA VAL A 228 0.20 -17.33 13.31
C VAL A 228 -0.80 -18.41 13.63
N THR A 229 -0.35 -19.47 14.28
CA THR A 229 -1.25 -20.52 14.75
C THR A 229 -2.26 -19.94 15.73
N ASP A 230 -3.42 -20.58 15.92
CA ASP A 230 -4.39 -20.14 16.93
C ASP A 230 -3.72 -20.01 18.31
N GLU A 231 -2.80 -20.92 18.65
CA GLU A 231 -2.07 -20.89 19.91
C GLU A 231 -1.13 -19.68 20.02
N GLU A 232 -0.34 -19.39 19.00
CA GLU A 232 0.52 -18.20 18.98
C GLU A 232 -0.30 -16.90 19.00
N PHE A 233 -1.45 -16.87 18.32
CA PHE A 233 -2.35 -15.71 18.33
C PHE A 233 -2.93 -15.49 19.73
N LEU A 234 -3.38 -16.56 20.38
CA LEU A 234 -3.86 -16.50 21.76
C LEU A 234 -2.76 -16.07 22.74
N GLN A 235 -1.52 -16.52 22.54
CA GLN A 235 -0.38 -16.07 23.34
C GLN A 235 -0.11 -14.57 23.17
N LEU A 236 -0.13 -14.07 21.93
CA LEU A 236 0.01 -12.63 21.64
C LEU A 236 -1.14 -11.81 22.25
N VAL A 237 -2.38 -12.30 22.14
CA VAL A 237 -3.55 -11.63 22.74
C VAL A 237 -3.43 -11.61 24.27
N ALA A 238 -2.93 -12.68 24.88
CA ALA A 238 -2.74 -12.78 26.32
C ALA A 238 -1.60 -11.89 26.85
N SER A 239 -0.56 -11.63 26.04
CA SER A 239 0.54 -10.73 26.41
C SER A 239 0.21 -9.25 26.17
N ALA A 240 -0.77 -8.96 25.30
CA ALA A 240 -1.11 -7.61 24.87
C ALA A 240 -1.64 -6.73 26.02
N LYS A 241 -1.05 -5.55 26.18
CA LYS A 241 -1.50 -4.53 27.13
C LYS A 241 -1.98 -3.29 26.39
N LEU A 242 -3.26 -3.02 26.57
CA LEU A 242 -3.89 -1.81 26.09
C LEU A 242 -3.51 -0.63 26.99
N TYR A 243 -3.17 0.51 26.41
CA TYR A 243 -2.89 1.74 27.15
C TYR A 243 -3.48 2.97 26.47
N VAL A 244 -3.74 4.01 27.26
CA VAL A 244 -4.02 5.36 26.75
C VAL A 244 -2.70 6.13 26.65
N ASP A 245 -2.39 6.67 25.48
CA ASP A 245 -1.26 7.59 25.28
C ASP A 245 -1.62 8.97 25.86
N LEU A 246 -0.89 9.39 26.89
CA LEU A 246 -1.13 10.62 27.66
C LEU A 246 -0.18 11.76 27.30
N LYS A 247 0.49 11.72 26.14
CA LYS A 247 1.39 12.81 25.73
C LYS A 247 0.73 14.19 25.71
N GLU A 248 -0.57 14.25 25.42
CA GLU A 248 -1.37 15.48 25.44
C GLU A 248 -2.11 15.70 26.78
N LYS A 249 -1.88 14.84 27.77
CA LYS A 249 -2.57 14.80 29.07
C LYS A 249 -4.10 14.87 28.96
N PRO A 250 -4.73 14.04 28.12
CA PRO A 250 -6.18 14.05 27.99
C PRO A 250 -6.82 13.72 29.34
N THR A 251 -7.80 14.52 29.73
CA THR A 251 -8.77 14.13 30.76
C THR A 251 -9.58 12.94 30.29
N ALA A 252 -10.27 12.23 31.20
CA ALA A 252 -11.09 11.07 30.83
C ALA A 252 -12.10 11.39 29.69
N ILE A 253 -12.61 12.63 29.63
CA ILE A 253 -13.59 13.09 28.63
C ILE A 253 -12.96 13.26 27.23
N GLU A 254 -11.66 13.45 27.15
CA GLU A 254 -10.92 13.71 25.89
C GLU A 254 -10.36 12.43 25.27
N VAL A 255 -10.51 11.27 25.94
CA VAL A 255 -10.02 10.00 25.43
C VAL A 255 -10.87 9.56 24.24
N GLY A 256 -10.26 9.56 23.05
CA GLY A 256 -10.83 8.98 21.83
C GLY A 256 -10.11 7.71 21.40
N ALA A 257 -10.62 7.07 20.34
CA ALA A 257 -10.02 5.89 19.73
C ALA A 257 -8.53 6.09 19.36
N ASN A 258 -8.15 7.31 18.95
CA ASN A 258 -6.78 7.64 18.56
C ASN A 258 -5.79 7.60 19.73
N ASN A 259 -6.27 7.78 20.95
CA ASN A 259 -5.46 7.75 22.17
C ASN A 259 -5.21 6.32 22.66
N ILE A 260 -5.99 5.34 22.21
CA ILE A 260 -5.85 3.95 22.65
C ILE A 260 -4.80 3.25 21.78
N LYS A 261 -3.80 2.67 22.43
CA LYS A 261 -2.66 1.99 21.81
C LYS A 261 -2.45 0.61 22.43
N LEU A 262 -1.63 -0.17 21.74
CA LEU A 262 -1.21 -1.50 22.16
C LEU A 262 0.33 -1.54 22.19
N ASP A 263 0.91 -2.32 23.10
CA ASP A 263 2.36 -2.55 23.21
C ASP A 263 2.86 -3.75 22.41
N GLU A 264 1.95 -4.54 21.83
CA GLU A 264 2.25 -5.74 21.05
C GLU A 264 2.06 -5.55 19.54
N ALA A 265 2.65 -6.46 18.76
CA ALA A 265 2.56 -6.50 17.30
C ALA A 265 1.21 -7.04 16.78
N LEU A 266 0.11 -6.61 17.39
CA LEU A 266 -1.25 -6.85 16.93
C LEU A 266 -1.85 -5.56 16.41
N ARG A 267 -2.74 -5.67 15.43
CA ARG A 267 -3.53 -4.53 14.99
C ARG A 267 -4.71 -4.34 15.95
N LEU A 268 -4.81 -3.14 16.51
CA LEU A 268 -5.92 -2.72 17.35
C LEU A 268 -7.03 -2.09 16.50
N GLU A 269 -8.26 -2.53 16.69
CA GLU A 269 -9.48 -1.88 16.18
C GLU A 269 -10.32 -1.44 17.38
N VAL A 270 -10.40 -0.14 17.62
CA VAL A 270 -11.27 0.43 18.65
C VAL A 270 -12.68 0.58 18.07
N ILE A 271 -13.66 -0.06 18.69
CA ILE A 271 -15.06 -0.04 18.26
C ILE A 271 -15.77 1.17 18.86
N ASP A 272 -15.65 1.34 20.18
CA ASP A 272 -16.21 2.49 20.89
C ASP A 272 -15.41 2.80 22.15
N VAL A 273 -15.61 4.04 22.63
CA VAL A 273 -15.05 4.55 23.88
C VAL A 273 -16.19 5.21 24.65
N ASN A 274 -16.52 4.65 25.81
CA ASN A 274 -17.53 5.16 26.72
C ASN A 274 -16.88 5.78 27.95
N ILE A 275 -17.17 7.04 28.22
CA ILE A 275 -16.60 7.77 29.35
C ILE A 275 -17.58 7.80 30.51
N ALA A 276 -17.08 7.53 31.71
CA ALA A 276 -17.73 7.80 32.99
C ALA A 276 -16.80 8.65 33.86
N VAL A 277 -17.26 9.08 35.03
CA VAL A 277 -16.48 9.92 35.95
C VAL A 277 -15.10 9.29 36.20
N ASN A 278 -14.05 9.95 35.71
CA ASN A 278 -12.64 9.55 35.74
C ASN A 278 -12.33 8.14 35.18
N LYS A 279 -13.20 7.59 34.34
CA LYS A 279 -13.05 6.23 33.79
C LYS A 279 -13.36 6.21 32.31
N ALA A 280 -12.60 5.43 31.56
CA ALA A 280 -12.90 5.12 30.16
C ALA A 280 -13.08 3.62 29.98
N PHE A 281 -14.16 3.23 29.32
CA PHE A 281 -14.46 1.86 28.93
C PHE A 281 -14.33 1.75 27.42
N VAL A 282 -13.49 0.85 26.95
CA VAL A 282 -13.16 0.72 25.53
C VAL A 282 -13.56 -0.67 25.07
N ASN A 283 -14.42 -0.73 24.05
CA ASN A 283 -14.71 -1.95 23.31
C ASN A 283 -13.77 -2.03 22.11
N TYR A 284 -13.07 -3.14 21.93
CA TYR A 284 -12.05 -3.27 20.89
C TYR A 284 -11.91 -4.71 20.37
N LYS A 285 -11.24 -4.85 19.23
CA LYS A 285 -10.77 -6.12 18.67
C LYS A 285 -9.28 -6.08 18.41
N LEU A 286 -8.63 -7.24 18.56
CA LEU A 286 -7.25 -7.43 18.18
C LEU A 286 -7.17 -8.35 16.95
N TRP A 287 -6.27 -8.02 16.04
CA TRP A 287 -6.10 -8.70 14.76
C TRP A 287 -4.65 -9.09 14.50
N LYS A 288 -4.45 -10.29 13.94
CA LYS A 288 -3.17 -10.74 13.36
C LYS A 288 -3.43 -11.60 12.14
N GLY A 289 -3.15 -11.06 10.95
CA GLY A 289 -3.51 -11.71 9.71
C GLY A 289 -5.02 -11.90 9.59
N THR A 290 -5.46 -13.16 9.51
CA THR A 290 -6.88 -13.55 9.44
C THR A 290 -7.52 -13.81 10.80
N HIS A 291 -6.73 -13.88 11.87
CA HIS A 291 -7.24 -14.13 13.22
C HIS A 291 -7.73 -12.83 13.84
N SER A 292 -8.86 -12.90 14.53
CA SER A 292 -9.45 -11.80 15.26
C SER A 292 -9.99 -12.28 16.60
N THR A 293 -9.88 -11.46 17.63
CA THR A 293 -10.62 -11.70 18.87
C THR A 293 -12.11 -11.42 18.68
N GLU A 294 -12.94 -11.93 19.59
CA GLU A 294 -14.24 -11.32 19.85
C GLU A 294 -14.07 -9.88 20.36
N VAL A 295 -15.19 -9.17 20.57
CA VAL A 295 -15.14 -7.83 21.17
C VAL A 295 -14.67 -7.98 22.62
N LEU A 296 -13.52 -7.37 22.91
CA LEU A 296 -12.95 -7.29 24.24
C LEU A 296 -13.30 -5.95 24.88
N LYS A 297 -13.33 -5.92 26.20
CA LYS A 297 -13.56 -4.71 26.99
C LYS A 297 -12.35 -4.38 27.85
N ALA A 298 -11.93 -3.13 27.80
CA ALA A 298 -10.88 -2.60 28.67
C ALA A 298 -11.45 -1.46 29.52
N LYS A 299 -10.98 -1.38 30.76
CA LYS A 299 -11.28 -0.29 31.68
C LYS A 299 -10.00 0.46 32.03
N PHE A 300 -10.03 1.77 31.84
CA PHE A 300 -9.00 2.72 32.24
C PHE A 300 -9.53 3.55 33.41
N ASP A 301 -8.72 3.66 34.46
CA ASP A 301 -9.08 4.30 35.73
C ASP A 301 -8.12 5.47 35.96
N PHE A 302 -8.56 6.69 35.65
CA PHE A 302 -7.71 7.89 35.68
C PHE A 302 -7.36 8.31 37.10
N ASP A 303 -8.10 7.84 38.10
CA ASP A 303 -7.76 8.03 39.52
C ASP A 303 -6.46 7.29 39.91
N LYS A 304 -6.04 6.31 39.09
CA LYS A 304 -4.79 5.54 39.29
C LYS A 304 -3.64 6.06 38.45
N LEU A 305 -3.78 7.21 37.82
CA LEU A 305 -2.73 7.79 37.00
C LEU A 305 -1.56 8.23 37.89
N GLU A 306 -0.39 7.63 37.67
CA GLU A 306 0.85 8.09 38.29
C GLU A 306 1.25 9.45 37.69
N GLU A 307 1.64 10.40 38.55
CA GLU A 307 1.87 11.81 38.20
C GLU A 307 2.91 12.04 37.07
N LYS A 308 3.77 11.04 36.81
CA LYS A 308 4.85 11.10 35.81
C LYS A 308 4.69 10.11 34.66
N SER A 309 3.59 9.35 34.58
CA SER A 309 3.41 8.38 33.51
C SER A 309 2.86 9.04 32.24
N ASP A 310 3.45 8.72 31.09
CA ASP A 310 2.94 9.05 29.76
C ASP A 310 1.93 8.01 29.24
N LYS A 311 1.67 6.96 30.03
CA LYS A 311 0.77 5.86 29.67
C LYS A 311 -0.14 5.47 30.83
N LEU A 312 -1.42 5.28 30.55
CA LEU A 312 -2.36 4.65 31.47
C LEU A 312 -2.75 3.28 30.94
N TYR A 313 -2.24 2.22 31.55
CA TYR A 313 -2.57 0.85 31.16
C TYR A 313 -3.96 0.46 31.63
N ALA A 314 -4.64 -0.35 30.81
CA ALA A 314 -5.91 -0.96 31.18
C ALA A 314 -5.72 -1.87 32.40
N CYS A 315 -6.75 -1.95 33.24
CA CYS A 315 -6.80 -2.89 34.36
C CYS A 315 -6.61 -4.34 33.85
N SER A 316 -5.52 -4.99 34.24
CA SER A 316 -5.17 -6.37 33.83
C SER A 316 -6.19 -7.42 34.26
N LYS A 317 -6.93 -7.18 35.35
CA LYS A 317 -8.04 -8.05 35.82
C LYS A 317 -9.35 -7.87 35.06
N CYS A 318 -9.44 -6.86 34.19
CA CYS A 318 -10.69 -6.41 33.61
C CYS A 318 -10.91 -6.91 32.17
N MET A 319 -9.98 -7.71 31.61
CA MET A 319 -10.20 -8.42 30.34
C MET A 319 -11.10 -9.63 30.59
N LEU A 320 -12.40 -9.39 30.64
CA LEU A 320 -13.44 -10.37 30.92
C LEU A 320 -14.30 -10.56 29.67
N SER A 321 -14.67 -11.81 29.38
CA SER A 321 -15.72 -12.10 28.42
C SER A 321 -17.06 -11.53 28.90
N ASP A 322 -17.93 -11.18 27.94
CA ASP A 322 -19.13 -10.34 28.12
C ASP A 322 -20.07 -10.72 29.29
N SER A 323 -20.06 -11.99 29.73
CA SER A 323 -20.98 -12.49 30.77
C SER A 323 -20.82 -11.89 32.17
N LYS A 324 -19.65 -11.32 32.53
CA LYS A 324 -19.39 -10.83 33.89
C LYS A 324 -19.54 -9.31 34.08
N MET A 325 -19.38 -8.51 33.03
CA MET A 325 -19.34 -7.04 33.13
C MET A 325 -20.73 -6.38 33.16
N LEU A 326 -21.76 -7.01 32.59
CA LEU A 326 -23.13 -6.47 32.57
C LEU A 326 -23.75 -6.29 33.97
N ASN A 327 -23.21 -6.96 35.00
CA ASN A 327 -23.65 -6.80 36.38
C ASN A 327 -22.91 -5.69 37.14
N GLU A 328 -21.77 -5.19 36.66
CA GLU A 328 -20.99 -4.14 37.34
C GLU A 328 -21.31 -2.73 36.83
N ILE A 329 -21.77 -2.58 35.59
CA ILE A 329 -22.33 -1.32 35.09
C ILE A 329 -23.78 -1.26 35.56
N THR A 330 -24.00 -0.89 36.82
CA THR A 330 -25.36 -0.70 37.32
C THR A 330 -26.04 0.46 36.59
N GLU A 331 -27.35 0.34 36.39
CA GLU A 331 -28.24 1.34 35.74
C GLU A 331 -28.08 2.76 36.32
N LYS A 332 -27.56 2.88 37.54
CA LYS A 332 -27.23 4.15 38.22
C LYS A 332 -26.11 4.93 37.53
N ASP A 333 -25.04 4.29 37.07
CA ASP A 333 -23.89 4.99 36.46
C ASP A 333 -24.24 5.52 35.07
N VAL A 334 -25.08 4.78 34.32
CA VAL A 334 -25.61 5.21 33.01
C VAL A 334 -26.64 6.33 33.16
N MET A 335 -27.43 6.36 34.24
CA MET A 335 -28.39 7.43 34.51
C MET A 335 -27.73 8.76 34.89
N VAL A 336 -26.59 8.76 35.59
CA VAL A 336 -25.85 9.98 35.92
C VAL A 336 -25.33 10.66 34.64
N VAL A 337 -24.72 9.89 33.73
CA VAL A 337 -24.21 10.41 32.44
C VAL A 337 -25.35 10.87 31.53
N LYS A 338 -26.47 10.13 31.46
CA LYS A 338 -27.64 10.58 30.69
C LYS A 338 -28.21 11.89 31.24
N ASN A 339 -28.25 12.09 32.56
CA ASN A 339 -28.75 13.34 33.15
C ASN A 339 -27.79 14.52 32.93
N GLU A 340 -26.47 14.32 33.02
CA GLU A 340 -25.49 15.36 32.71
C GLU A 340 -25.48 15.75 31.22
N ILE A 341 -25.60 14.78 30.31
CA ILE A 341 -25.74 15.05 28.87
C ILE A 341 -27.07 15.76 28.58
N LYS A 342 -28.17 15.38 29.24
CA LYS A 342 -29.47 16.05 29.09
C LYS A 342 -29.41 17.49 29.59
N GLN A 343 -28.72 17.74 30.71
CA GLN A 343 -28.54 19.08 31.28
C GLN A 343 -27.63 19.95 30.40
N LYS A 344 -26.56 19.39 29.82
CA LYS A 344 -25.67 20.09 28.88
C LYS A 344 -26.35 20.37 27.54
N HIS A 345 -27.18 19.46 27.03
CA HIS A 345 -28.02 19.69 25.85
C HIS A 345 -29.13 20.72 26.11
N HIS A 346 -29.70 20.76 27.33
CA HIS A 346 -30.70 21.77 27.68
C HIS A 346 -30.11 23.18 27.73
N ASN A 347 -28.86 23.31 28.21
CA ASN A 347 -28.15 24.58 28.22
C ASN A 347 -27.78 25.05 26.81
N THR A 348 -27.31 24.15 25.94
CA THR A 348 -27.02 24.50 24.54
C THR A 348 -28.29 24.82 23.74
N LEU A 349 -29.39 24.09 23.93
CA LEU A 349 -30.66 24.43 23.26
C LEU A 349 -31.20 25.79 23.73
N SER A 350 -31.08 26.10 25.02
CA SER A 350 -31.44 27.40 25.60
C SER A 350 -30.61 28.53 24.99
N ASP A 351 -29.31 28.34 24.82
CA ASP A 351 -28.42 29.33 24.20
C ASP A 351 -28.76 29.54 22.71
N TYR A 352 -29.08 28.47 21.97
CA TYR A 352 -29.54 28.59 20.58
C TYR A 352 -30.88 29.33 20.48
N ILE A 353 -31.84 29.07 21.39
CA ILE A 353 -33.13 29.77 21.41
C ILE A 353 -32.93 31.26 21.71
N LEU A 354 -32.02 31.63 22.62
CA LEU A 354 -31.67 33.02 22.90
C LEU A 354 -31.04 33.72 21.68
N VAL A 355 -30.11 33.06 20.99
CA VAL A 355 -29.46 33.61 19.78
C VAL A 355 -30.48 33.80 18.66
N TRP A 356 -31.36 32.82 18.41
CA TRP A 356 -32.41 32.93 17.39
C TRP A 356 -33.46 33.98 17.74
N SER A 357 -33.84 34.10 19.01
CA SER A 357 -34.77 35.14 19.47
C SER A 357 -34.18 36.55 19.30
N LEU A 358 -32.87 36.71 19.58
CA LEU A 358 -32.15 37.97 19.35
C LEU A 358 -32.07 38.31 17.87
N LEU A 359 -31.81 37.32 17.00
CA LEU A 359 -31.76 37.50 15.54
C LEU A 359 -33.13 37.93 14.98
N LEU A 360 -34.22 37.30 15.44
CA LEU A 360 -35.59 37.66 15.05
C LEU A 360 -35.96 39.07 15.53
N PHE A 361 -35.52 39.45 16.73
CA PHE A 361 -35.74 40.81 17.24
C PHE A 361 -35.01 41.87 16.41
N ILE A 362 -33.73 41.64 16.07
CA ILE A 362 -32.93 42.56 15.24
C ILE A 362 -33.55 42.71 13.83
N THR A 363 -33.95 41.60 13.23
CA THR A 363 -34.60 41.62 11.90
C THR A 363 -35.95 42.33 11.92
N GLY A 364 -36.76 42.13 12.96
CA GLY A 364 -38.01 42.88 13.15
C GLY A 364 -37.82 44.38 13.29
N LEU A 365 -36.79 44.83 14.03
CA LEU A 365 -36.42 46.24 14.15
C LEU A 365 -35.96 46.83 12.81
N ALA A 366 -35.16 46.09 12.04
CA ALA A 366 -34.69 46.53 10.72
C ALA A 366 -35.85 46.72 9.73
N ILE A 367 -36.82 45.79 9.72
CA ILE A 367 -38.02 45.89 8.88
C ILE A 367 -38.86 47.11 9.27
N SER A 368 -39.05 47.35 10.58
CA SER A 368 -39.80 48.50 11.07
C SER A 368 -39.14 49.84 10.68
N LEU A 369 -37.81 49.90 10.71
CA LEU A 369 -37.05 51.07 10.28
C LEU A 369 -37.20 51.31 8.76
N ILE A 370 -37.16 50.25 7.95
CA ILE A 370 -37.36 50.34 6.50
C ILE A 370 -38.77 50.86 6.18
N ILE A 371 -39.79 50.38 6.89
CA ILE A 371 -41.18 50.85 6.72
C ILE A 371 -41.30 52.35 7.07
N LEU A 372 -40.64 52.82 8.13
CA LEU A 372 -40.61 54.24 8.49
C LEU A 372 -39.94 55.11 7.44
N ILE A 373 -38.82 54.64 6.87
CA ILE A 373 -38.10 55.36 5.80
C ILE A 373 -38.96 55.44 4.53
N ILE A 374 -39.57 54.32 4.12
CA ILE A 374 -40.41 54.28 2.92
C ILE A 374 -41.69 55.10 3.13
N GLY A 375 -42.34 54.98 4.29
CA GLY A 375 -43.54 55.75 4.62
C GLY A 375 -43.29 57.27 4.71
N GLY A 376 -42.09 57.67 5.12
CA GLY A 376 -41.66 59.07 5.13
C GLY A 376 -41.41 59.67 3.74
N PHE A 377 -41.16 58.84 2.73
CA PHE A 377 -41.00 59.28 1.33
C PHE A 377 -42.33 59.38 0.57
N ILE A 378 -43.42 58.82 1.10
CA ILE A 378 -44.75 58.80 0.49
C ILE A 378 -45.64 59.96 1.01
N ARG A 379 -45.16 60.72 1.99
CA ARG A 379 -45.70 62.03 2.38
C ARG A 379 -44.85 63.14 1.79
#